data_AF-A0A5N5E130-F1
#
_entry.id   AF-A0A5N5E130-F1
#
_cell.length_a   1.000
_cell.length_b   1.000
_cell.length_c   1.000
_cell.angle_alpha   90.00
_cell.angle_beta   90.00
_cell.angle_gamma   90.00
#
_symmetry.space_group_name_H-M   'P 1'
#
loop_
_entity.id
_entity.type
_entity.pdbx_description
1 polymer ?
#
loop_
_entity_poly.entity_id
_entity_poly.type
_entity_poly.pdbx_seq_one_letter_code
_entity_poly.pdbx_strand_id
1 'polypeptide(L)'
;MRRRILQSILAVVIMTALLLGVPLIYTAWLWVEDVTRSDLRVRLDRMAAEVIAQEGTNGLVEGALNTDSLKVLTPNDGRLVVVYPTVVDGAARVDVGEATVKNALVESLAMGTSGSLRLEVPSENLRTQQKQAVMAVGVLVLLSITAGTVVAVVTARRLADPLQDVADRAARLAEGDFRPDPRRHDIPELDRVSDVLDAATVEISVRLQRERALVADVSHQLRSRLTAVRLRLDELSVHEDPDVVNEAEEAMAQVDRLTDGIDDLIRSSRTSGSSASLVSVVGELEQVTRDWQA
;
A
#
# COMPACT_ATOMS: atom_id res chain seq x y z
N MET A 1 -7.12 -2.50 7.80
CA MET A 1 -6.89 -1.95 6.43
C MET A 1 -5.45 -1.53 6.16
N ARG A 2 -4.78 -0.83 7.09
CA ARG A 2 -3.38 -0.35 6.97
C ARG A 2 -2.38 -1.37 6.41
N ARG A 3 -2.37 -2.61 6.93
CA ARG A 3 -1.51 -3.70 6.41
C ARG A 3 -1.78 -4.05 4.96
N ARG A 4 -3.05 -4.10 4.53
CA ARG A 4 -3.43 -4.45 3.14
C ARG A 4 -3.00 -3.38 2.14
N ILE A 5 -3.19 -2.10 2.48
CA ILE A 5 -2.78 -0.98 1.62
C ILE A 5 -1.24 -0.92 1.52
N LEU A 6 -0.55 -1.11 2.64
CA LEU A 6 0.91 -1.10 2.64
C LEU A 6 1.48 -2.31 1.87
N GLN A 7 0.86 -3.48 2.01
CA GLN A 7 1.21 -4.67 1.23
C GLN A 7 0.96 -4.49 -0.26
N SER A 8 -0.16 -3.88 -0.67
CA SER A 8 -0.43 -3.67 -2.09
C SER A 8 0.54 -2.67 -2.72
N ILE A 9 0.85 -1.56 -2.04
CA ILE A 9 1.82 -0.58 -2.55
C ILE A 9 3.22 -1.20 -2.59
N LEU A 10 3.63 -1.93 -1.56
CA LEU A 10 4.93 -2.63 -1.56
C LEU A 10 5.01 -3.67 -2.68
N ALA A 11 3.93 -4.43 -2.90
CA ALA A 11 3.87 -5.39 -4.00
C ALA A 11 4.01 -4.72 -5.35
N VAL A 12 3.37 -3.56 -5.57
CA VAL A 12 3.53 -2.77 -6.79
C VAL A 12 4.97 -2.27 -6.93
N VAL A 13 5.59 -1.72 -5.89
CA VAL A 13 6.98 -1.26 -5.92
C VAL A 13 7.94 -2.40 -6.27
N ILE A 14 7.78 -3.56 -5.65
CA ILE A 14 8.60 -4.75 -5.94
C ILE A 14 8.35 -5.23 -7.37
N MET A 15 7.09 -5.30 -7.80
CA MET A 15 6.73 -5.71 -9.15
C MET A 15 7.34 -4.77 -10.20
N THR A 16 7.23 -3.45 -10.02
CA THR A 16 7.85 -2.46 -10.91
C THR A 16 9.37 -2.57 -10.89
N ALA A 17 9.98 -2.76 -9.72
CA ALA A 17 11.41 -2.93 -9.60
C ALA A 17 11.93 -4.21 -10.26
N LEU A 18 11.16 -5.30 -10.22
CA LEU A 18 11.49 -6.54 -10.94
C LEU A 18 11.30 -6.35 -12.45
N LEU A 19 10.17 -5.78 -12.85
CA LEU A 19 9.80 -5.56 -14.25
C LEU A 19 10.79 -4.65 -14.97
N LEU A 20 11.31 -3.62 -14.29
CA LEU A 20 12.32 -2.72 -14.86
C LEU A 20 13.75 -3.16 -14.55
N GLY A 21 14.03 -3.61 -13.32
CA GLY A 21 15.38 -3.90 -12.87
C GLY A 21 15.98 -5.14 -13.53
N VAL A 22 15.23 -6.22 -13.70
CA VAL A 22 15.76 -7.46 -14.31
C VAL A 22 16.17 -7.23 -15.77
N PRO A 23 15.32 -6.64 -16.65
CA PRO A 23 15.74 -6.30 -17.99
C PRO A 23 16.93 -5.34 -18.02
N LEU A 24 16.99 -4.36 -17.13
CA LEU A 24 18.06 -3.35 -17.12
C LEU A 24 19.40 -3.93 -16.68
N ILE A 25 19.40 -4.87 -15.73
CA ILE A 25 20.60 -5.65 -15.36
C ILE A 25 21.06 -6.49 -16.54
N TYR A 26 20.13 -7.17 -17.22
CA TYR A 26 20.44 -8.00 -18.37
C TYR A 26 20.98 -7.18 -19.55
N THR A 27 20.38 -6.03 -19.86
CA THR A 27 20.86 -5.15 -20.94
C THR A 27 22.20 -4.51 -20.59
N ALA A 28 22.43 -4.10 -19.34
CA ALA A 28 23.72 -3.59 -18.90
C ALA A 28 24.83 -4.65 -19.06
N TRP A 29 24.52 -5.92 -18.76
CA TRP A 29 25.45 -7.03 -18.94
C TRP A 29 25.82 -7.24 -20.43
N LEU A 30 24.81 -7.27 -21.31
CA LEU A 30 25.00 -7.41 -22.76
C LEU A 30 25.74 -6.21 -23.37
N TRP A 31 25.43 -5.00 -22.92
CA TRP A 31 26.02 -3.77 -23.45
C TRP A 31 27.53 -3.72 -23.23
N VAL A 32 28.02 -4.18 -22.08
CA VAL A 32 29.47 -4.24 -21.80
C VAL A 32 30.19 -5.23 -22.74
N GLU A 33 29.56 -6.38 -23.05
CA GLU A 33 30.13 -7.31 -24.02
C GLU A 33 30.14 -6.73 -25.44
N ASP A 34 29.05 -6.08 -25.85
CA ASP A 34 28.92 -5.45 -27.16
C ASP A 34 29.97 -4.34 -27.37
N VAL A 35 30.14 -3.45 -26.39
CA VAL A 35 31.17 -2.40 -26.40
C VAL A 35 32.57 -3.02 -26.53
N THR A 36 32.84 -4.08 -25.78
CA THR A 36 34.16 -4.76 -25.82
C THR A 36 34.41 -5.40 -27.19
N ARG A 37 33.43 -6.12 -27.75
CA ARG A 37 33.56 -6.74 -29.08
C ARG A 37 33.72 -5.69 -30.18
N SER A 38 32.99 -4.57 -30.08
CA SER A 38 33.11 -3.45 -31.01
C SER A 38 34.52 -2.86 -31.02
N ASP A 39 35.13 -2.66 -29.85
CA ASP A 39 36.54 -2.22 -29.75
C ASP A 39 37.49 -3.22 -30.42
N LEU A 40 37.30 -4.53 -30.20
CA LEU A 40 38.11 -5.56 -30.85
C LEU A 40 37.95 -5.56 -32.38
N ARG A 41 36.73 -5.35 -32.90
CA ARG A 41 36.49 -5.23 -34.34
C ARG A 41 37.21 -4.04 -34.94
N VAL A 42 37.11 -2.86 -34.30
CA VAL A 42 37.81 -1.65 -34.76
C VAL A 42 39.33 -1.87 -34.76
N ARG A 43 39.88 -2.60 -33.78
CA ARG A 43 41.30 -2.98 -33.77
C ARG A 43 41.65 -3.94 -34.90
N LEU A 44 40.83 -4.96 -35.12
CA LEU A 44 41.01 -5.92 -36.21
C LEU A 44 40.96 -5.24 -37.58
N ASP A 45 40.07 -4.28 -37.80
CA ASP A 45 40.00 -3.50 -39.05
C ASP A 45 41.28 -2.69 -39.28
N ARG A 46 41.84 -2.07 -38.22
CA ARG A 46 43.12 -1.35 -38.30
C ARG A 46 44.29 -2.29 -38.58
N MET A 47 44.31 -3.46 -37.93
CA MET A 47 45.32 -4.50 -38.19
C MET A 47 45.21 -5.05 -39.61
N ALA A 48 43.99 -5.25 -40.13
CA ALA A 48 43.75 -5.70 -41.50
C ALA A 48 44.27 -4.67 -42.50
N ALA A 49 43.98 -3.39 -42.30
CA ALA A 49 44.50 -2.32 -43.15
C ALA A 49 46.04 -2.31 -43.18
N GLU A 50 46.69 -2.54 -42.05
CA GLU A 50 48.16 -2.64 -41.97
C GLU A 50 48.71 -3.87 -42.70
N VAL A 51 48.05 -5.04 -42.56
CA VAL A 51 48.46 -6.27 -43.28
C VAL A 51 48.27 -6.09 -44.78
N ILE A 52 47.12 -5.57 -45.21
CA ILE A 52 46.80 -5.34 -46.63
C ILE A 52 47.77 -4.30 -47.24
N ALA A 53 48.19 -3.28 -46.48
CA ALA A 53 49.17 -2.29 -46.94
C ALA A 53 50.56 -2.88 -47.21
N GLN A 54 50.88 -4.05 -46.65
CA GLN A 54 52.14 -4.77 -46.89
C GLN A 54 52.04 -5.79 -48.04
N GLU A 55 50.87 -5.96 -48.65
CA GLU A 55 50.71 -6.84 -49.81
C GLU A 55 51.30 -6.20 -51.08
N GLY A 56 51.99 -7.01 -51.88
CA GLY A 56 52.46 -6.61 -53.20
C GLY A 56 51.30 -6.48 -54.20
N THR A 57 51.59 -6.07 -55.43
CA THR A 57 50.59 -5.91 -56.51
C THR A 57 49.81 -7.17 -56.86
N ASN A 58 50.29 -8.33 -56.41
CA ASN A 58 49.71 -9.64 -56.68
C ASN A 58 48.81 -10.15 -55.53
N GLY A 59 48.58 -9.33 -54.49
CA GLY A 59 47.80 -9.73 -53.29
C GLY A 59 48.51 -10.78 -52.43
N LEU A 60 49.84 -10.85 -52.55
CA LEU A 60 50.71 -11.76 -51.79
C LEU A 60 51.75 -10.93 -51.05
N VAL A 61 52.09 -11.34 -49.84
CA VAL A 61 53.18 -10.73 -49.07
C VAL A 61 54.52 -11.25 -49.60
N GLU A 62 55.39 -10.33 -50.03
CA GLU A 62 56.74 -10.65 -50.49
C GLU A 62 57.69 -10.76 -49.29
N GLY A 63 57.99 -11.99 -48.85
CA GLY A 63 58.86 -12.26 -47.70
C GLY A 63 58.10 -12.45 -46.39
N ALA A 64 58.63 -11.92 -45.29
CA ALA A 64 58.04 -12.04 -43.96
C ALA A 64 57.21 -10.79 -43.62
N LEU A 65 56.03 -11.00 -43.01
CA LEU A 65 55.16 -9.92 -42.55
C LEU A 65 55.86 -9.09 -41.47
N ASN A 66 55.84 -7.77 -41.59
CA ASN A 66 56.35 -6.89 -40.54
C ASN A 66 55.34 -6.85 -39.38
N THR A 67 55.76 -7.38 -38.24
CA THR A 67 54.92 -7.52 -37.04
C THR A 67 55.02 -6.35 -36.08
N ASP A 68 55.88 -5.35 -36.32
CA ASP A 68 56.13 -4.29 -35.33
C ASP A 68 54.90 -3.40 -35.11
N SER A 69 54.22 -2.98 -36.18
CA SER A 69 52.92 -2.28 -36.11
C SER A 69 51.84 -3.14 -35.44
N LEU A 70 51.85 -4.45 -35.72
CA LEU A 70 50.86 -5.40 -35.19
C LEU A 70 51.07 -5.68 -33.69
N LYS A 71 52.33 -5.71 -33.21
CA LYS A 71 52.67 -5.82 -31.79
C LYS A 71 52.15 -4.62 -31.00
N VAL A 72 52.22 -3.41 -31.57
CA VAL A 72 51.73 -2.18 -30.92
C VAL A 72 50.19 -2.16 -30.84
N LEU A 73 49.50 -2.70 -31.84
CA LEU A 73 48.03 -2.76 -31.87
C LEU A 73 47.46 -3.91 -31.03
N THR A 74 48.25 -4.97 -30.80
CA THR A 74 47.86 -6.13 -29.99
C THR A 74 47.91 -5.76 -28.50
N PRO A 75 46.82 -5.98 -27.72
CA PRO A 75 46.86 -5.77 -26.27
C PRO A 75 47.97 -6.60 -25.61
N ASN A 76 48.61 -6.08 -24.55
CA ASN A 76 49.76 -6.73 -23.89
C ASN A 76 49.48 -8.18 -23.46
N ASP A 77 48.26 -8.46 -23.01
CA ASP A 77 47.85 -9.80 -22.54
C ASP A 77 47.07 -10.59 -23.61
N GLY A 78 47.05 -10.10 -24.84
CA GLY A 78 46.31 -10.66 -25.97
C GLY A 78 47.19 -11.49 -26.90
N ARG A 79 46.53 -12.30 -27.72
CA ARG A 79 47.16 -13.06 -28.80
C ARG A 79 46.46 -12.75 -30.12
N LEU A 80 47.24 -12.28 -31.08
CA LEU A 80 46.81 -12.11 -32.46
C LEU A 80 47.37 -13.25 -33.31
N VAL A 81 46.50 -13.94 -34.04
CA VAL A 81 46.88 -14.93 -35.03
C VAL A 81 46.54 -14.36 -36.40
N VAL A 82 47.56 -14.21 -37.24
CA VAL A 82 47.46 -13.73 -38.61
C VAL A 82 47.73 -14.90 -39.54
N VAL A 83 46.78 -15.18 -40.44
CA VAL A 83 46.96 -16.15 -41.53
C VAL A 83 46.90 -15.35 -42.82
N TYR A 84 47.97 -15.36 -43.61
CA TYR A 84 48.09 -14.57 -44.85
C TYR A 84 48.72 -15.41 -45.97
N PRO A 85 48.35 -15.17 -47.24
CA PRO A 85 48.89 -15.93 -48.36
C PRO A 85 50.34 -15.49 -48.67
N THR A 86 51.20 -16.46 -48.99
CA THR A 86 52.61 -16.20 -49.34
C THR A 86 52.99 -16.86 -50.65
N VAL A 87 53.99 -16.28 -51.32
CA VAL A 87 54.51 -16.80 -52.60
C VAL A 87 55.20 -18.17 -52.44
N VAL A 88 55.72 -18.47 -51.25
CA VAL A 88 56.57 -19.65 -50.99
C VAL A 88 55.76 -20.87 -50.54
N ASP A 89 54.88 -20.71 -49.55
CA ASP A 89 54.17 -21.83 -48.89
C ASP A 89 52.64 -21.80 -49.11
N GLY A 90 52.14 -20.89 -49.95
CA GLY A 90 50.71 -20.69 -50.21
C GLY A 90 49.97 -19.95 -49.10
N ALA A 91 50.22 -20.30 -47.82
CA ALA A 91 49.76 -19.56 -46.66
C ALA A 91 50.76 -19.66 -45.49
N ALA A 92 51.07 -18.54 -44.85
CA ALA A 92 51.86 -18.49 -43.63
C ALA A 92 50.98 -18.08 -42.44
N ARG A 93 51.39 -18.54 -41.25
CA ARG A 93 50.78 -18.18 -39.98
C ARG A 93 51.79 -17.47 -39.10
N VAL A 94 51.41 -16.32 -38.57
CA VAL A 94 52.21 -15.56 -37.62
C VAL A 94 51.37 -15.30 -36.38
N ASP A 95 51.94 -15.64 -35.23
CA ASP A 95 51.34 -15.39 -33.92
C ASP A 95 52.08 -14.21 -33.26
N VAL A 96 51.32 -13.21 -32.79
CA VAL A 96 51.84 -12.00 -32.14
C VAL A 96 51.23 -11.90 -30.74
N GLY A 97 52.06 -11.64 -29.73
CA GLY A 97 51.64 -11.52 -28.33
C GLY A 97 51.82 -12.82 -27.54
N GLU A 98 50.88 -13.10 -26.64
CA GLU A 98 50.93 -14.23 -25.72
C GLU A 98 50.78 -15.60 -26.41
N ALA A 99 51.39 -16.64 -25.83
CA ALA A 99 51.33 -17.98 -26.42
C ALA A 99 49.94 -18.62 -26.29
N THR A 100 49.26 -18.37 -25.16
CA THR A 100 47.91 -18.87 -24.88
C THR A 100 47.16 -17.91 -23.98
N VAL A 101 45.91 -17.60 -24.32
CA VAL A 101 45.03 -16.75 -23.50
C VAL A 101 43.95 -17.62 -22.85
N LYS A 102 43.92 -17.68 -21.52
CA LYS A 102 42.88 -18.42 -20.77
C LYS A 102 41.57 -17.64 -20.79
N ASN A 103 40.44 -18.35 -20.94
CA ASN A 103 39.10 -17.75 -20.98
C ASN A 103 39.02 -16.55 -21.96
N ALA A 104 39.59 -16.71 -23.15
CA ALA A 104 39.68 -15.64 -24.13
C ALA A 104 38.30 -15.25 -24.67
N LEU A 105 38.06 -13.94 -24.75
CA LEU A 105 37.11 -13.38 -25.70
C LEU A 105 37.80 -13.38 -27.07
N VAL A 106 37.14 -13.98 -28.05
CA VAL A 106 37.69 -14.18 -29.40
C VAL A 106 36.86 -13.39 -30.39
N GLU A 107 37.53 -12.59 -31.21
CA GLU A 107 36.95 -11.95 -32.38
C GLU A 107 37.82 -12.27 -33.59
N SER A 108 37.21 -12.45 -34.76
CA SER A 108 37.91 -12.78 -36.00
C SER A 108 37.40 -11.95 -37.16
N LEU A 109 38.31 -11.57 -38.05
CA LEU A 109 38.03 -10.80 -39.25
C LEU A 109 38.60 -11.54 -40.46
N ALA A 110 37.75 -11.78 -41.47
CA ALA A 110 38.18 -12.31 -42.75
C ALA A 110 38.51 -11.15 -43.69
N MET A 111 39.71 -11.16 -44.27
CA MET A 111 40.20 -10.13 -45.19
C MET A 111 40.00 -10.54 -46.65
N GLY A 112 39.15 -11.52 -46.93
CA GLY A 112 38.96 -12.08 -48.27
C GLY A 112 40.18 -12.89 -48.72
N THR A 113 40.79 -12.52 -49.85
CA THR A 113 41.97 -13.20 -50.40
C THR A 113 43.24 -12.95 -49.59
N SER A 114 43.30 -11.82 -48.88
CA SER A 114 44.41 -11.39 -48.02
C SER A 114 44.56 -12.21 -46.73
N GLY A 115 43.63 -13.14 -46.48
CA GLY A 115 43.69 -14.08 -45.36
C GLY A 115 42.74 -13.74 -44.22
N SER A 116 43.12 -14.04 -42.98
CA SER A 116 42.26 -13.84 -41.80
C SER A 116 43.05 -13.44 -40.55
N LEU A 117 42.40 -12.65 -39.71
CA LEU A 117 42.89 -12.23 -38.40
C LEU A 117 42.01 -12.83 -37.32
N ARG A 118 42.62 -13.31 -36.25
CA ARG A 118 41.95 -13.78 -35.05
C ARG A 118 42.61 -13.18 -33.83
N LEU A 119 41.86 -12.40 -33.06
CA LEU A 119 42.33 -11.74 -31.86
C LEU A 119 41.68 -12.39 -30.63
N GLU A 120 42.52 -12.82 -29.70
CA GLU A 120 42.15 -13.45 -28.43
C GLU A 120 42.58 -12.54 -27.28
N VAL A 121 41.64 -12.09 -26.45
CA VAL A 121 41.91 -11.18 -25.32
C VAL A 121 41.33 -11.75 -24.02
N PRO A 122 41.99 -11.63 -22.86
CA PRO A 122 41.47 -12.13 -21.60
C PRO A 122 40.10 -11.53 -21.25
N SER A 123 39.13 -12.37 -20.87
CA SER A 123 37.78 -11.90 -20.47
C SER A 123 37.70 -11.38 -19.02
N GLU A 124 38.80 -11.32 -18.28
CA GLU A 124 38.81 -10.88 -16.87
C GLU A 124 38.37 -9.42 -16.71
N ASN A 125 38.87 -8.54 -17.58
CA ASN A 125 38.49 -7.13 -17.60
C ASN A 125 37.02 -6.97 -17.97
N LEU A 126 36.55 -7.70 -18.98
CA LEU A 126 35.14 -7.75 -19.37
C LEU A 126 34.25 -8.17 -18.18
N ARG A 127 34.58 -9.28 -17.50
CA ARG A 127 33.82 -9.77 -16.36
C ARG A 127 33.80 -8.78 -15.19
N THR A 128 34.90 -8.08 -14.97
CA THR A 128 35.00 -7.04 -13.94
C THR A 128 34.10 -5.85 -14.27
N GLN A 129 34.14 -5.36 -15.51
CA GLN A 129 33.27 -4.28 -15.97
C GLN A 129 31.79 -4.69 -15.95
N GLN A 130 31.47 -5.92 -16.35
CA GLN A 130 30.13 -6.50 -16.25
C GLN A 130 29.62 -6.52 -14.80
N LYS A 131 30.44 -6.98 -13.85
CA LYS A 131 30.09 -6.95 -12.42
C LYS A 131 29.87 -5.53 -11.92
N GLN A 132 30.73 -4.58 -12.30
CA GLN A 132 30.58 -3.17 -11.90
C GLN A 132 29.28 -2.56 -12.46
N ALA A 133 28.96 -2.82 -13.73
CA ALA A 133 27.72 -2.36 -14.35
C ALA A 133 26.49 -2.95 -13.66
N VAL A 134 26.47 -4.27 -13.43
CA VAL A 134 25.38 -4.95 -12.71
C VAL A 134 25.23 -4.43 -11.29
N MET A 135 26.34 -4.21 -10.57
CA MET A 135 26.32 -3.64 -9.22
C MET A 135 25.77 -2.21 -9.21
N ALA A 136 26.20 -1.36 -10.16
CA ALA A 136 25.69 0.01 -10.27
C ALA A 136 24.18 0.04 -10.51
N VAL A 137 23.67 -0.80 -11.43
CA VAL A 137 22.23 -0.95 -11.67
C VAL A 137 21.51 -1.50 -10.43
N GLY A 138 22.08 -2.51 -9.78
CA GLY A 138 21.51 -3.10 -8.56
C GLY A 138 21.35 -2.08 -7.43
N VAL A 139 22.33 -1.20 -7.23
CA VAL A 139 22.25 -0.10 -6.27
C VAL A 139 21.14 0.88 -6.63
N LEU A 140 21.03 1.27 -7.91
CA LEU A 140 19.95 2.16 -8.37
C LEU A 140 18.56 1.55 -8.16
N VAL A 141 18.38 0.26 -8.46
CA VAL A 141 17.12 -0.46 -8.21
C VAL A 141 16.80 -0.48 -6.72
N LEU A 142 17.79 -0.78 -5.86
CA LEU A 142 17.61 -0.79 -4.41
C LEU A 142 17.22 0.60 -3.87
N LEU A 143 17.87 1.66 -4.34
CA LEU A 143 17.53 3.04 -3.98
C LEU A 143 16.10 3.39 -4.41
N SER A 144 15.69 3.00 -5.62
CA SER A 144 14.33 3.21 -6.12
C SER A 144 13.28 2.48 -5.26
N ILE A 145 13.51 1.22 -4.91
CA ILE A 145 12.62 0.46 -4.00
C ILE A 145 12.53 1.15 -2.64
N THR A 146 13.67 1.58 -2.09
CA THR A 146 13.74 2.24 -0.79
C THR A 146 12.96 3.55 -0.80
N ALA A 147 13.20 4.40 -1.80
CA ALA A 147 12.49 5.66 -1.97
C ALA A 147 10.97 5.44 -2.15
N GLY A 148 10.57 4.50 -3.02
CA GLY A 148 9.17 4.13 -3.23
C GLY A 148 8.50 3.65 -1.95
N THR A 149 9.19 2.84 -1.14
CA THR A 149 8.71 2.36 0.16
C THR A 149 8.53 3.49 1.16
N VAL A 150 9.49 4.41 1.24
CA VAL A 150 9.39 5.59 2.13
C VAL A 150 8.19 6.45 1.75
N VAL A 151 8.03 6.77 0.46
CA VAL A 151 6.88 7.53 -0.05
C VAL A 151 5.57 6.81 0.26
N ALA A 152 5.49 5.51 0.03
CA ALA A 152 4.33 4.70 0.35
C ALA A 152 3.93 4.77 1.82
N VAL A 153 4.90 4.63 2.73
CA VAL A 153 4.68 4.67 4.18
C VAL A 153 4.25 6.06 4.63
N VAL A 154 4.89 7.11 4.12
CA VAL A 154 4.54 8.51 4.44
C VAL A 154 3.12 8.83 3.97
N THR A 155 2.78 8.48 2.73
CA THR A 155 1.43 8.71 2.17
C THR A 155 0.37 7.91 2.91
N ALA A 156 0.65 6.63 3.23
CA ALA A 156 -0.27 5.81 4.01
C ALA A 156 -0.52 6.41 5.39
N ARG A 157 0.51 6.90 6.09
CA ARG A 157 0.35 7.56 7.40
C ARG A 157 -0.38 8.89 7.29
N ARG A 158 -0.09 9.70 6.27
CA ARG A 158 -0.74 11.01 6.07
C ARG A 158 -2.23 10.92 5.75
N LEU A 159 -2.70 9.83 5.16
CA LEU A 159 -4.11 9.72 4.72
C LEU A 159 -4.89 8.70 5.55
N ALA A 160 -4.34 7.51 5.78
CA ALA A 160 -5.08 6.44 6.43
C ALA A 160 -5.26 6.69 7.93
N ASP A 161 -4.25 7.25 8.61
CA ASP A 161 -4.33 7.48 10.05
C ASP A 161 -5.43 8.54 10.36
N PRO A 162 -5.50 9.71 9.69
CA PRO A 162 -6.63 10.64 9.84
C PRO A 162 -8.01 10.05 9.51
N LEU A 163 -8.11 9.24 8.45
CA LEU A 163 -9.37 8.60 8.07
C LEU A 163 -9.86 7.62 9.15
N GLN A 164 -8.95 6.88 9.77
CA GLN A 164 -9.29 6.00 10.89
C GLN A 164 -9.72 6.80 12.11
N ASP A 165 -9.04 7.90 12.44
CA ASP A 165 -9.41 8.74 13.57
C ASP A 165 -10.85 9.29 13.44
N VAL A 166 -11.25 9.76 12.25
CA VAL A 166 -12.62 10.23 11.98
C VAL A 166 -13.63 9.07 12.00
N ALA A 167 -13.27 7.90 11.48
CA ALA A 167 -14.13 6.72 11.52
C ALA A 167 -14.37 6.22 12.96
N ASP A 168 -13.31 6.14 13.77
CA ASP A 168 -13.38 5.77 15.17
C ASP A 168 -14.20 6.78 15.96
N ARG A 169 -14.12 8.07 15.60
CA ARG A 169 -14.96 9.11 16.17
C ARG A 169 -16.44 8.91 15.86
N ALA A 170 -16.79 8.59 14.62
CA ALA A 170 -18.17 8.29 14.25
C ALA A 170 -18.69 7.03 14.98
N ALA A 171 -17.83 6.02 15.19
CA ALA A 171 -18.18 4.84 15.98
C ALA A 171 -18.47 5.19 17.45
N ARG A 172 -17.61 6.01 18.09
CA ARG A 172 -17.86 6.48 19.47
C ARG A 172 -19.16 7.28 19.60
N LEU A 173 -19.49 8.10 18.60
CA LEU A 173 -20.77 8.82 18.57
C LEU A 173 -21.96 7.85 18.53
N ALA A 174 -21.87 6.76 17.75
CA ALA A 174 -22.90 5.72 17.71
C ALA A 174 -23.05 4.96 19.04
N GLU A 175 -21.97 4.86 19.81
CA GLU A 175 -21.95 4.28 21.17
C GLU A 175 -22.46 5.27 22.25
N GLY A 176 -22.80 6.50 21.88
CA GLY A 176 -23.35 7.52 22.79
C GLY A 176 -22.33 8.46 23.42
N ASP A 177 -21.08 8.47 22.93
CA ASP A 177 -20.08 9.49 23.32
C ASP A 177 -20.32 10.79 22.54
N PHE A 178 -21.07 11.71 23.15
CA PHE A 178 -21.41 13.01 22.56
C PHE A 178 -20.40 14.12 22.88
N ARG A 179 -19.10 13.79 22.99
CA ARG A 179 -18.06 14.79 23.26
C ARG A 179 -17.47 15.35 21.95
N PRO A 180 -17.37 16.67 21.79
CA PRO A 180 -16.62 17.29 20.69
C PRO A 180 -15.13 16.92 20.75
N ASP A 181 -14.49 16.73 19.59
CA ASP A 181 -13.04 16.50 19.47
C ASP A 181 -12.42 17.66 18.67
N PRO A 182 -11.51 18.44 19.28
CA PRO A 182 -10.91 19.61 18.63
C PRO A 182 -9.83 19.24 17.60
N ARG A 183 -9.44 17.97 17.47
CA ARG A 183 -8.40 17.56 16.52
C ARG A 183 -8.83 17.84 15.08
N ARG A 184 -7.90 18.39 14.31
CA ARG A 184 -8.01 18.65 12.87
C ARG A 184 -6.77 18.09 12.19
N HIS A 185 -6.91 17.66 10.94
CA HIS A 185 -5.88 16.90 10.23
C HIS A 185 -5.27 17.66 9.05
N ASP A 186 -5.61 18.95 8.88
CA ASP A 186 -5.19 19.81 7.76
C ASP A 186 -5.57 19.23 6.39
N ILE A 187 -6.65 18.45 6.36
CA ILE A 187 -7.24 17.89 5.14
C ILE A 187 -8.64 18.50 5.03
N PRO A 188 -8.87 19.47 4.13
CA PRO A 188 -10.09 20.27 4.10
C PRO A 188 -11.38 19.45 4.08
N GLU A 189 -11.39 18.34 3.33
CA GLU A 189 -12.54 17.43 3.24
C GLU A 189 -12.79 16.71 4.57
N LEU A 190 -11.73 16.29 5.27
CA LEU A 190 -11.80 15.56 6.53
C LEU A 190 -12.17 16.47 7.71
N ASP A 191 -11.64 17.69 7.70
CA ASP A 191 -11.97 18.71 8.67
C ASP A 191 -13.44 19.14 8.54
N ARG A 192 -13.95 19.28 7.30
CA ARG A 192 -15.38 19.52 7.05
C ARG A 192 -16.27 18.41 7.60
N VAL A 193 -15.89 17.13 7.40
CA VAL A 193 -16.65 16.01 7.98
C VAL A 193 -16.61 16.05 9.51
N SER A 194 -15.47 16.38 10.09
CA SER A 194 -15.31 16.51 11.54
C SER A 194 -16.19 17.63 12.10
N ASP A 195 -16.27 18.78 11.43
CA ASP A 195 -17.14 19.90 11.81
C ASP A 195 -18.63 19.51 11.77
N VAL A 196 -19.05 18.72 10.76
CA VAL A 196 -20.42 18.21 10.67
C VAL A 196 -20.72 17.21 11.80
N LEU A 197 -19.77 16.33 12.13
CA LEU A 197 -19.90 15.41 13.26
C LEU A 197 -19.97 16.16 14.60
N ASP A 198 -19.18 17.22 14.77
CA ASP A 198 -19.24 18.12 15.93
C ASP A 198 -20.62 18.77 16.07
N ALA A 199 -21.16 19.32 14.98
CA ALA A 199 -22.48 19.94 14.97
C ALA A 199 -23.60 18.93 15.30
N ALA A 200 -23.55 17.74 14.69
CA ALA A 200 -24.50 16.66 14.96
C ALA A 200 -24.43 16.19 16.43
N THR A 201 -23.22 16.11 16.98
CA THR A 201 -22.99 15.75 18.38
C THR A 201 -23.69 16.72 19.32
N VAL A 202 -23.49 18.03 19.10
CA VAL A 202 -24.16 19.09 19.89
C VAL A 202 -25.67 18.99 19.74
N GLU A 203 -26.18 18.87 18.50
CA GLU A 203 -27.61 18.81 18.25
C GLU A 203 -28.28 17.60 18.92
N ILE A 204 -27.69 16.41 18.81
CA ILE A 204 -28.20 15.19 19.45
C ILE A 204 -28.18 15.36 20.97
N SER A 205 -27.11 15.89 21.54
CA SER A 205 -27.01 16.11 22.98
C SER A 205 -28.12 17.04 23.51
N VAL A 206 -28.43 18.11 22.76
CA VAL A 206 -29.49 19.07 23.11
C VAL A 206 -30.87 18.41 22.96
N ARG A 207 -31.11 17.64 21.89
CA ARG A 207 -32.37 16.92 21.70
C ARG A 207 -32.62 15.91 22.82
N LEU A 208 -31.61 15.13 23.21
CA LEU A 208 -31.71 14.17 24.32
C LEU A 208 -31.95 14.86 25.66
N GLN A 209 -31.32 16.01 25.92
CA GLN A 209 -31.59 16.79 27.13
C GLN A 209 -33.04 17.29 27.18
N ARG A 210 -33.57 17.78 26.04
CA ARG A 210 -34.97 18.22 25.94
C ARG A 210 -35.95 17.07 26.13
N GLU A 211 -35.68 15.91 25.55
CA GLU A 211 -36.49 14.71 25.71
C GLU A 211 -36.54 14.26 27.18
N ARG A 212 -35.38 14.22 27.86
CA ARG A 212 -35.31 13.91 29.30
C ARG A 212 -36.09 14.91 30.15
N ALA A 213 -36.00 16.20 29.83
CA ALA A 213 -36.75 17.25 30.52
C ALA A 213 -38.27 17.11 30.29
N LEU A 214 -38.69 16.80 29.06
CA LEU A 214 -40.09 16.56 28.71
C LEU A 214 -40.64 15.35 29.46
N VAL A 215 -39.92 14.23 29.48
CA VAL A 215 -40.33 13.03 30.24
C VAL A 215 -40.50 13.39 31.71
N ALA A 216 -39.54 14.11 32.31
CA ALA A 216 -39.62 14.53 33.71
C ALA A 216 -40.85 15.41 33.99
N ASP A 217 -41.15 16.39 33.12
CA ASP A 217 -42.31 17.27 33.26
C ASP A 217 -43.64 16.52 33.09
N VAL A 218 -43.76 15.69 32.06
CA VAL A 218 -44.96 14.87 31.82
C VAL A 218 -45.22 13.93 33.01
N SER A 219 -44.18 13.25 33.50
CA SER A 219 -44.30 12.39 34.68
C SER A 219 -44.75 13.17 35.92
N HIS A 220 -44.25 14.38 36.11
CA HIS A 220 -44.65 15.24 37.23
C HIS A 220 -46.13 15.65 37.11
N GLN A 221 -46.56 16.08 35.92
CA GLN A 221 -47.95 16.48 35.68
C GLN A 221 -48.92 15.30 35.81
N LEU A 222 -48.56 14.11 35.30
CA LEU A 222 -49.37 12.90 35.45
C LEU A 222 -49.53 12.53 36.92
N ARG A 223 -48.45 12.52 37.71
CA ARG A 223 -48.52 12.23 39.15
C ARG A 223 -49.43 13.23 39.86
N SER A 224 -49.26 14.53 39.60
CA SER A 224 -50.11 15.56 40.21
C SER A 224 -51.60 15.38 39.87
N ARG A 225 -51.93 15.03 38.62
CA ARG A 225 -53.32 14.79 38.21
C ARG A 225 -53.88 13.50 38.81
N LEU A 226 -53.10 12.42 38.87
CA LEU A 226 -53.50 11.16 39.51
C LEU A 226 -53.72 11.34 41.02
N THR A 227 -52.89 12.13 41.70
CA THR A 227 -53.11 12.50 43.11
C THR A 227 -54.43 13.25 43.29
N ALA A 228 -54.77 14.18 42.39
CA ALA A 228 -56.05 14.89 42.47
C ALA A 228 -57.25 13.95 42.26
N VAL A 229 -57.17 12.99 41.33
CA VAL A 229 -58.21 11.97 41.15
C VAL A 229 -58.34 11.11 42.42
N ARG A 230 -57.22 10.66 42.97
CA ARG A 230 -57.20 9.87 44.21
C ARG A 230 -57.87 10.60 45.37
N LEU A 231 -57.59 11.89 45.57
CA LEU A 231 -58.23 12.68 46.63
C LEU A 231 -59.76 12.76 46.49
N ARG A 232 -60.28 12.82 45.25
CA ARG A 232 -61.73 12.82 45.01
C ARG A 232 -62.36 11.45 45.24
N LEU A 233 -61.63 10.37 44.96
CA LEU A 233 -62.07 9.01 45.28
C LEU A 233 -62.04 8.73 46.79
N ASP A 234 -61.03 9.26 47.49
CA ASP A 234 -60.93 9.21 48.95
C ASP A 234 -62.14 9.89 49.62
N GLU A 235 -62.63 11.02 49.07
CA GLU A 235 -63.87 11.66 49.53
C GLU A 235 -65.12 10.75 49.35
N LEU A 236 -65.18 9.99 48.25
CA LEU A 236 -66.27 9.04 47.96
C LEU A 236 -66.22 7.77 48.83
N SER A 237 -65.06 7.39 49.36
CA SER A 237 -64.94 6.22 50.26
C SER A 237 -65.60 6.39 51.63
N VAL A 238 -66.10 7.59 51.96
CA VAL A 238 -66.83 7.88 53.21
C VAL A 238 -68.34 8.07 52.96
N HIS A 239 -68.84 7.69 51.78
CA HIS A 239 -70.25 7.83 51.42
C HIS A 239 -71.14 6.86 52.24
N GLU A 240 -72.41 7.23 52.46
CA GLU A 240 -73.38 6.39 53.18
C GLU A 240 -73.79 5.11 52.41
N ASP A 241 -73.56 5.08 51.09
CA ASP A 241 -73.96 3.98 50.23
C ASP A 241 -72.79 2.98 50.09
N PRO A 242 -72.94 1.72 50.58
CA PRO A 242 -71.87 0.72 50.52
C PRO A 242 -71.39 0.40 49.10
N ASP A 243 -72.27 0.49 48.10
CA ASP A 243 -71.91 0.18 46.71
C ASP A 243 -70.99 1.28 46.13
N VAL A 244 -71.22 2.55 46.51
CA VAL A 244 -70.37 3.69 46.12
C VAL A 244 -68.98 3.60 46.76
N VAL A 245 -68.91 3.16 48.03
CA VAL A 245 -67.64 2.98 48.75
C VAL A 245 -66.81 1.87 48.10
N ASN A 246 -67.40 0.72 47.80
CA ASN A 246 -66.70 -0.39 47.13
C ASN A 246 -66.13 0.03 45.77
N GLU A 247 -66.93 0.70 44.93
CA GLU A 247 -66.47 1.20 43.63
C GLU A 247 -65.32 2.23 43.77
N ALA A 248 -65.40 3.12 44.77
CA ALA A 248 -64.34 4.10 45.03
C ALA A 248 -63.03 3.44 45.46
N GLU A 249 -63.07 2.41 46.30
CA GLU A 249 -61.90 1.62 46.72
C GLU A 249 -61.25 0.88 45.54
N GLU A 250 -62.06 0.25 44.67
CA GLU A 250 -61.56 -0.41 43.45
C GLU A 250 -60.90 0.59 42.49
N ALA A 251 -61.52 1.75 42.28
CA ALA A 251 -60.97 2.82 41.46
C ALA A 251 -59.67 3.38 42.05
N MET A 252 -59.55 3.53 43.37
CA MET A 252 -58.31 3.93 44.04
C MET A 252 -57.18 2.91 43.80
N ALA A 253 -57.48 1.62 43.95
CA ALA A 253 -56.51 0.56 43.68
C ALA A 253 -56.03 0.58 42.21
N GLN A 254 -56.89 0.98 41.26
CA GLN A 254 -56.51 1.15 39.86
C GLN A 254 -55.59 2.38 39.64
N VAL A 255 -55.86 3.51 40.30
CA VAL A 255 -55.00 4.71 40.25
C VAL A 255 -53.61 4.44 40.84
N ASP A 256 -53.54 3.66 41.92
CA ASP A 256 -52.26 3.27 42.52
C ASP A 256 -51.45 2.37 41.57
N ARG A 257 -52.08 1.35 40.96
CA ARG A 257 -51.43 0.51 39.92
C ARG A 257 -50.92 1.33 38.73
N LEU A 258 -51.67 2.33 38.27
CA LEU A 258 -51.25 3.25 37.20
C LEU A 258 -50.05 4.10 37.60
N THR A 259 -50.03 4.57 38.85
CA THR A 259 -48.92 5.37 39.38
C THR A 259 -47.64 4.54 39.45
N ASP A 260 -47.73 3.30 39.93
CA ASP A 260 -46.60 2.37 39.98
C ASP A 260 -46.08 2.04 38.58
N GLY A 261 -46.97 1.75 37.63
CA GLY A 261 -46.59 1.47 36.23
C GLY A 261 -45.90 2.66 35.55
N ILE A 262 -46.32 3.89 35.85
CA ILE A 262 -45.64 5.10 35.37
C ILE A 262 -44.23 5.20 35.98
N ASP A 263 -44.07 4.94 37.28
CA ASP A 263 -42.78 5.01 37.94
C ASP A 263 -41.80 3.96 37.39
N ASP A 264 -42.27 2.76 37.09
CA ASP A 264 -41.47 1.70 36.46
C ASP A 264 -41.07 2.05 35.03
N LEU A 265 -41.98 2.62 34.22
CA LEU A 265 -41.67 3.07 32.87
C LEU A 265 -40.57 4.15 32.88
N ILE A 266 -40.65 5.11 33.81
CA ILE A 266 -39.64 6.17 33.94
C ILE A 266 -38.30 5.60 34.44
N ARG A 267 -38.33 4.61 35.33
CA ARG A 267 -37.12 3.93 35.82
C ARG A 267 -36.42 3.15 34.71
N SER A 268 -37.20 2.46 33.88
CA SER A 268 -36.71 1.73 32.70
C SER A 268 -36.09 2.65 31.65
N SER A 269 -36.75 3.79 31.34
CA SER A 269 -36.24 4.75 30.36
C SER A 269 -34.94 5.44 30.82
N ARG A 270 -34.75 5.64 32.13
CA ARG A 270 -33.49 6.18 32.69
C ARG A 270 -32.34 5.17 32.69
N THR A 271 -32.63 3.88 32.88
CA THR A 271 -31.61 2.82 32.98
C THR A 271 -31.11 2.35 31.61
N SER A 272 -31.92 2.52 30.56
CA SER A 272 -31.55 2.16 29.18
C SER A 272 -30.35 2.94 28.61
N GLY A 273 -29.84 3.94 29.32
CA GLY A 273 -28.59 4.64 28.98
C GLY A 273 -27.31 3.83 29.19
N SER A 274 -27.34 2.64 29.83
CA SER A 274 -26.12 1.82 30.07
C SER A 274 -26.09 0.43 29.44
N SER A 275 -27.21 -0.11 28.93
CA SER A 275 -27.28 -1.30 28.08
C SER A 275 -28.75 -1.52 27.71
N ALA A 276 -29.11 -1.34 26.44
CA ALA A 276 -30.49 -1.54 25.99
C ALA A 276 -30.84 -3.04 25.95
N SER A 277 -31.54 -3.54 26.96
CA SER A 277 -32.30 -4.79 26.87
C SER A 277 -33.73 -4.47 26.43
N LEU A 278 -34.14 -5.01 25.28
CA LEU A 278 -35.48 -4.84 24.71
C LEU A 278 -36.54 -5.42 25.68
N VAL A 279 -37.43 -4.57 26.19
CA VAL A 279 -38.59 -4.99 26.99
C VAL A 279 -39.78 -5.22 26.03
N SER A 280 -40.43 -6.38 26.13
CA SER A 280 -41.56 -6.75 25.28
C SER A 280 -42.84 -6.04 25.72
N VAL A 281 -43.28 -5.06 24.93
CA VAL A 281 -44.51 -4.28 25.14
C VAL A 281 -45.76 -5.16 25.10
N VAL A 282 -45.72 -6.27 24.35
CA VAL A 282 -46.86 -7.20 24.24
C VAL A 282 -47.09 -7.98 25.54
N GLY A 283 -46.02 -8.34 26.26
CA GLY A 283 -46.13 -9.10 27.51
C GLY A 283 -46.80 -8.30 28.64
N GLU A 284 -46.47 -7.01 28.75
CA GLU A 284 -47.09 -6.12 29.74
C GLU A 284 -48.56 -5.80 29.39
N LEU A 285 -48.87 -5.63 28.10
CA LEU A 285 -50.25 -5.36 27.66
C LEU A 285 -51.18 -6.57 27.85
N GLU A 286 -50.70 -7.80 27.70
CA GLU A 286 -51.47 -9.03 27.97
C GLU A 286 -51.93 -9.15 29.43
N GLN A 287 -51.18 -8.56 30.37
CA GLN A 287 -51.56 -8.55 31.78
C GLN A 287 -52.69 -7.56 32.03
N VAL A 288 -52.62 -6.36 31.44
CA VAL A 288 -53.69 -5.35 31.50
C VAL A 288 -54.97 -5.82 30.82
N THR A 289 -54.86 -6.58 29.71
CA THR A 289 -56.05 -7.10 29.01
C THR A 289 -56.75 -8.22 29.77
N ARG A 290 -56.00 -9.06 30.51
CA ARG A 290 -56.59 -10.10 31.35
C ARG A 290 -57.35 -9.51 32.54
N ASP A 291 -56.80 -8.48 33.17
CA ASP A 291 -57.45 -7.81 34.29
C ASP A 291 -58.76 -7.10 33.90
N TRP A 292 -58.91 -6.70 32.63
CA TRP A 292 -60.15 -6.09 32.10
C TRP A 292 -61.20 -7.09 31.61
N GLN A 293 -60.84 -8.37 31.46
CA GLN A 293 -61.73 -9.44 31.01
C GLN A 293 -62.28 -10.31 32.16
N ALA A 294 -61.75 -10.13 33.37
CA ALA A 294 -62.27 -10.73 34.60
C ALA A 294 -63.34 -9.83 35.22
#